data_AF-A0A1Q5IVF6-F1
#
_entry.id   AF-A0A1Q5IVF6-F1
#
_cell.length_a   1.000
_cell.length_b   1.000
_cell.length_c   1.000
_cell.angle_alpha   90.00
_cell.angle_beta   90.00
_cell.angle_gamma   90.00
#
_symmetry.space_group_name_H-M   'P 1'
#
loop_
_entity.id
_entity.type
_entity.pdbx_description
1 polymer ?
#
loop_
_entity_poly.entity_id
_entity_poly.type
_entity_poly.pdbx_seq_one_letter_code
_entity_poly.pdbx_strand_id
1 'polypeptide(L)' 'MENEEILDDIGALVEEERALRQRTGGLLPEERARLSELEVRLDQCWDLLRQRRAKAEFGEDPDTATVRPATEVESYRN' A
#
# COMPACT_ATOMS: atom_id res chain seq x y z
N MET A 1 -6.60 11.79 -5.58
CA MET A 1 -6.47 10.35 -5.89
C MET A 1 -7.85 9.79 -6.08
N GLU A 2 -8.26 9.58 -7.30
CA GLU A 2 -9.47 8.83 -7.63
C GLU A 2 -9.27 7.33 -7.35
N ASN A 3 -10.33 6.53 -7.36
CA ASN A 3 -10.21 5.08 -7.11
C ASN A 3 -9.35 4.38 -8.16
N GLU A 4 -9.37 4.88 -9.39
CA GLU A 4 -8.57 4.35 -10.50
C GLU A 4 -7.07 4.56 -10.27
N GLU A 5 -6.66 5.75 -9.83
CA GLU A 5 -5.26 6.03 -9.43
C GLU A 5 -4.77 5.07 -8.34
N ILE A 6 -5.62 4.73 -7.37
CA ILE A 6 -5.25 3.79 -6.29
C ILE A 6 -5.04 2.38 -6.84
N LEU A 7 -5.87 1.95 -7.80
CA LEU A 7 -5.74 0.63 -8.41
C LEU A 7 -4.48 0.53 -9.28
N ASP A 8 -4.15 1.60 -10.00
CA ASP A 8 -2.90 1.69 -10.77
C ASP A 8 -1.68 1.65 -9.85
N ASP A 9 -1.70 2.39 -8.74
CA ASP A 9 -0.65 2.36 -7.72
C ASP A 9 -0.49 0.96 -7.11
N ILE A 10 -1.60 0.28 -6.76
CA ILE A 10 -1.57 -1.10 -6.27
C ILE A 10 -0.90 -2.01 -7.30
N GLY A 11 -1.25 -1.88 -8.58
CA GLY A 11 -0.65 -2.66 -9.66
C GLY A 11 0.86 -2.48 -9.74
N ALA A 12 1.33 -1.23 -9.72
CA ALA A 12 2.76 -0.92 -9.73
C ALA A 12 3.48 -1.51 -8.49
N LEU A 13 2.88 -1.39 -7.31
CA LEU A 13 3.44 -1.91 -6.05
C LEU A 13 3.55 -3.45 -6.05
N VAL A 14 2.52 -4.15 -6.54
CA VAL A 14 2.52 -5.62 -6.66
C VAL A 14 3.58 -6.08 -7.65
N GLU A 15 3.75 -5.40 -8.79
CA GLU A 15 4.78 -5.76 -9.76
C GLU A 15 6.20 -5.59 -9.18
N GLU A 16 6.43 -4.52 -8.40
CA GLU A 16 7.70 -4.31 -7.69
C GLU A 16 7.95 -5.40 -6.64
N GLU A 17 6.94 -5.73 -5.81
CA GLU A 17 7.01 -6.82 -4.83
C GLU A 17 7.34 -8.15 -5.50
N ARG A 18 6.67 -8.45 -6.62
CA ARG A 18 6.87 -9.68 -7.38
C ARG A 18 8.26 -9.74 -8.01
N ALA A 19 8.78 -8.61 -8.50
CA ALA A 19 10.14 -8.53 -9.03
C ALA A 19 11.18 -8.83 -7.94
N LEU A 20 11.00 -8.26 -6.75
CA LEU A 20 11.85 -8.52 -5.58
C LEU A 20 11.78 -9.99 -5.17
N ARG A 21 10.58 -10.57 -5.04
CA ARG A 21 10.40 -11.98 -4.65
C ARG A 21 10.94 -12.98 -5.67
N GLN A 22 10.99 -12.61 -6.95
CA GLN A 22 11.55 -13.45 -8.01
C GLN A 22 13.09 -13.44 -8.06
N ARG A 23 13.77 -12.56 -7.31
CA ARG A 23 15.23 -12.53 -7.28
C ARG A 23 15.80 -13.83 -6.74
N THR A 24 16.59 -14.49 -7.57
CA THR A 24 17.33 -15.70 -7.21
C THR A 24 18.61 -15.29 -6.48
N GLY A 25 18.84 -15.82 -5.27
CA GLY A 25 19.99 -15.46 -4.43
C GLY A 25 19.63 -14.79 -3.10
N GLY A 26 18.34 -14.55 -2.85
CA GLY A 26 17.84 -13.93 -1.62
C GLY A 26 17.77 -12.40 -1.69
N LEU A 27 16.94 -11.82 -0.84
CA LEU A 27 16.77 -10.38 -0.71
C LEU A 27 17.87 -9.78 0.16
N LEU A 28 18.51 -8.73 -0.34
CA LEU A 28 19.40 -7.88 0.45
C LEU A 28 18.63 -7.19 1.58
N PRO A 29 19.30 -6.75 2.68
CA PRO A 29 18.64 -6.02 3.76
C PRO A 29 17.84 -4.81 3.27
N GLU A 30 18.36 -4.08 2.30
CA GLU A 30 17.70 -2.91 1.69
C GLU A 30 16.46 -3.33 0.91
N GLU A 31 16.51 -4.47 0.22
CA GLU A 31 15.39 -5.01 -0.53
C GLU A 31 14.30 -5.57 0.38
N ARG A 32 14.67 -6.12 1.54
CA ARG A 32 13.71 -6.53 2.58
C ARG A 32 13.01 -5.32 3.19
N ALA A 33 13.76 -4.25 3.49
CA ALA A 33 13.18 -3.00 3.96
C ALA A 33 12.22 -2.43 2.90
N ARG A 34 12.62 -2.47 1.62
CA ARG A 34 11.76 -2.07 0.51
C ARG A 34 10.51 -2.93 0.39
N LEU A 35 10.63 -4.26 0.52
CA LEU A 35 9.49 -5.18 0.49
C LEU A 35 8.48 -4.82 1.60
N SER A 36 8.94 -4.58 2.82
CA SER A 36 8.06 -4.15 3.92
C SER A 36 7.42 -2.79 3.66
N GLU A 37 8.13 -1.84 3.04
CA GLU A 37 7.56 -0.56 2.63
C GLU A 37 6.45 -0.74 1.57
N LEU A 38 6.67 -1.62 0.59
CA LEU A 38 5.67 -1.94 -0.44
C LEU A 38 4.42 -2.58 0.18
N GLU A 39 4.60 -3.53 1.10
CA GLU A 39 3.49 -4.18 1.82
C GLU A 39 2.67 -3.16 2.62
N VAL A 40 3.31 -2.21 3.31
CA VAL A 40 2.64 -1.13 4.03
C VAL A 40 1.87 -0.22 3.07
N ARG A 41 2.47 0.17 1.94
CA ARG A 41 1.78 1.01 0.95
C ARG A 41 0.58 0.31 0.34
N LEU A 42 0.68 -1.00 0.05
CA LEU A 42 -0.43 -1.81 -0.43
C LEU A 42 -1.58 -1.83 0.58
N ASP A 43 -1.27 -2.04 1.86
CA ASP A 43 -2.28 -2.03 2.92
C ASP A 43 -3.00 -0.67 3.01
N GLN A 44 -2.26 0.44 2.93
CA GLN A 44 -2.83 1.79 2.89
C GLN A 44 -3.78 2.01 1.71
N CYS A 45 -3.39 1.57 0.50
CA CYS A 45 -4.21 1.68 -0.69
C CYS A 45 -5.51 0.86 -0.54
N TRP A 46 -5.41 -0.37 -0.02
CA TRP A 46 -6.58 -1.22 0.25
C TRP A 46 -7.49 -0.64 1.33
N ASP A 47 -6.94 -0.08 2.40
CA ASP A 47 -7.70 0.54 3.47
C ASP A 47 -8.43 1.79 2.99
N LEU A 48 -7.80 2.61 2.14
CA LEU A 48 -8.46 3.76 1.52
C LEU A 48 -9.63 3.32 0.64
N LEU A 49 -9.46 2.31 -0.21
CA LEU A 49 -10.55 1.77 -1.04
C LEU A 49 -11.70 1.22 -0.19
N ARG A 50 -11.37 0.51 0.89
CA ARG A 50 -12.36 -0.02 1.82
C ARG A 50 -13.11 1.10 2.53
N GLN A 51 -12.41 2.14 3.00
CA GLN A 51 -13.01 3.30 3.65
C GLN A 51 -13.95 4.04 2.69
N ARG A 52 -13.54 4.25 1.45
CA ARG A 52 -14.37 4.87 0.42
C ARG A 52 -15.63 4.08 0.13
N ARG A 53 -15.49 2.75 0.00
CA ARG A 53 -16.62 1.86 -0.24
C ARG A 53 -17.62 1.89 0.93
N ALA A 54 -17.13 1.89 2.17
CA ALA A 54 -17.99 2.04 3.34
C ALA A 54 -18.74 3.38 3.32
N LYS A 55 -18.04 4.50 3.08
CA LYS A 55 -18.69 5.83 2.99
C LYS A 55 -19.76 5.88 1.90
N ALA A 56 -19.46 5.38 0.71
CA ALA A 56 -20.42 5.30 -0.39
C ALA A 56 -21.65 4.44 -0.04
N GLU A 57 -21.47 3.33 0.68
CA GLU A 57 -22.56 2.46 1.14
C GLU A 57 -23.46 3.15 2.18
N PHE A 58 -22.89 3.97 3.07
CA PHE A 58 -23.63 4.75 4.06
C PHE A 58 -24.19 6.09 3.51
N GLY A 59 -23.99 6.38 2.22
CA GLY A 59 -24.42 7.64 1.60
C GLY A 59 -23.59 8.87 2.03
N GLU A 60 -22.42 8.64 2.61
CA GLU A 60 -21.43 9.67 2.92
C GLU A 60 -20.53 9.95 1.71
N ASP A 61 -19.91 11.12 1.70
CA ASP A 61 -18.99 11.53 0.63
C ASP A 61 -17.69 10.69 0.66
N PRO A 62 -17.44 9.83 -0.34
CA PRO A 62 -16.23 8.99 -0.40
C PRO A 62 -14.94 9.80 -0.56
N ASP A 63 -14.99 11.05 -1.04
CA ASP A 63 -13.80 11.90 -1.17
C ASP A 63 -13.29 12.44 0.16
N THR A 64 -14.09 12.32 1.22
CA THR A 64 -13.65 12.60 2.59
C THR A 64 -12.85 11.46 3.22
N ALA A 65 -12.61 10.35 2.50
CA ALA A 65 -11.72 9.30 2.97
C ALA A 65 -10.27 9.76 2.86
N THR A 66 -9.55 9.76 3.99
CA THR A 66 -8.15 10.15 4.07
C THR A 66 -7.29 8.92 4.28
N VAL A 67 -6.21 8.79 3.49
CA VAL A 67 -5.17 7.79 3.73
C VAL A 67 -4.72 7.92 5.17
N ARG A 68 -4.88 6.85 5.97
CA ARG A 68 -4.27 6.85 7.29
C ARG A 68 -2.76 6.92 7.10
N PRO A 69 -2.05 7.79 7.86
CA PRO A 69 -0.59 7.73 7.85
C PRO A 69 -0.22 6.27 8.12
N ALA A 70 0.72 5.73 7.33
CA ALA A 70 1.29 4.43 7.60
C ALA A 70 1.69 4.52 9.06
N THR A 71 1.01 3.78 9.93
CA THR A 71 1.37 3.71 11.34
C THR A 71 2.86 3.50 11.33
N GLU A 72 3.60 4.53 11.77
CA GLU A 72 5.03 4.61 11.60
C GLU A 72 5.55 3.24 11.98
N VAL A 73 6.10 2.52 11.00
CA VAL A 73 6.83 1.29 11.29
C VAL A 73 8.12 1.78 11.94
N GLU A 74 7.98 2.27 13.19
CA GLU A 74 9.02 2.42 14.19
C GLU A 74 9.61 1.03 14.38
N SER A 75 10.46 0.57 13.45
CA SER A 75 11.40 -0.54 13.68
C SER A 75 12.35 -0.84 12.52
N TYR A 76 12.39 -0.09 11.42
CA TYR A 76 13.45 -0.28 10.41
C TYR A 76 14.65 0.64 10.59
N ARG A 77 15.00 0.95 11.84
CA ARG A 77 16.29 1.52 12.18
C ARG A 77 16.80 1.01 13.53
N ASN A 78 17.42 -0.16 13.52
CA ASN A 78 18.54 -0.46 14.41
C ASN A 78 19.47 -1.47 13.76
#